data_AF-A0A382QSV0-F1
#
_entry.id   AF-A0A382QSV0-F1
#
_cell.length_a   1.000
_cell.length_b   1.000
_cell.length_c   1.000
_cell.angle_alpha   90.00
_cell.angle_beta   90.00
_cell.angle_gamma   90.00
#
_symmetry.space_group_name_H-M   'P 1'
#
loop_
_entity.id
_entity.type
_entity.pdbx_description
1 polymer ?
#
loop_
_entity_poly.entity_id
_entity_poly.type
_entity_poly.pdbx_seq_one_letter_code
_entity_poly.pdbx_strand_id
1 'polypeptide(L)'
;MWIKARYQGVRYRESIARTIRVKGHTRPDRCFYIYYKIGGKAINEKVGWESEGVNASQARDVRGEILVNIRTAEGFQSLKEKRDLDNTKKEKAKIEKELEQRKDISFGALAQEYLKWAKDAKKSFKDDEGRYRNHLAPMLAKKIAREIGVLDIERIKKTLSKKKVGKKGGQLSPATVKHCIVLTRQIFNYAITRKLFNGGNPVSETLKSRKGFVKGNSNKRTRFLTREEANSLLEKIQESSLQTYHICCSSLYTGLRMGEVFAL
;
A
#
# COMPACT_ATOMS: atom_id res chain seq x y z
N MET A 1 14.58 -44.18 31.87
CA MET A 1 16.02 -44.32 32.19
C MET A 1 16.85 -43.74 31.03
N TRP A 2 18.02 -43.13 31.30
CA TRP A 2 18.92 -42.63 30.24
C TRP A 2 19.86 -43.74 29.80
N ILE A 3 19.90 -44.05 28.50
CA ILE A 3 20.78 -45.07 27.94
C ILE A 3 21.92 -44.38 27.20
N LYS A 4 23.17 -44.78 27.49
CA LYS A 4 24.35 -44.25 26.79
C LYS A 4 24.37 -44.78 25.36
N ALA A 5 24.59 -43.90 24.37
CA ALA A 5 24.86 -44.32 23.01
C ALA A 5 26.36 -44.62 22.83
N ARG A 6 26.74 -45.14 21.66
CA ARG A 6 28.13 -45.42 21.28
C ARG A 6 29.05 -44.19 21.35
N TYR A 7 28.51 -42.99 21.17
CA TYR A 7 29.30 -41.76 21.08
C TYR A 7 29.28 -40.96 22.39
N GLN A 8 30.44 -40.38 22.74
CA GLN A 8 30.58 -39.60 23.97
C GLN A 8 29.62 -38.42 24.01
N GLY A 9 28.91 -38.28 25.13
CA GLY A 9 27.94 -37.21 25.32
C GLY A 9 26.66 -37.38 24.49
N VAL A 10 26.44 -38.51 23.83
CA VAL A 10 25.17 -38.86 23.21
C VAL A 10 24.45 -39.89 24.08
N ARG A 11 23.19 -39.63 24.37
CA ARG A 11 22.30 -40.50 25.16
C ARG A 11 20.97 -40.65 24.44
N TYR A 12 20.21 -41.67 24.78
CA TYR A 12 18.84 -41.80 24.29
C TYR A 12 17.89 -42.27 25.39
N ARG A 13 16.60 -42.07 25.13
CA ARG A 13 15.49 -42.64 25.90
C ARG A 13 14.60 -43.42 24.95
N GLU A 14 14.14 -44.58 25.38
CA GLU A 14 13.11 -45.32 24.66
C GLU A 14 11.73 -44.77 25.03
N SER A 15 10.87 -44.62 24.03
CA SER A 15 9.51 -44.16 24.24
C SER A 15 8.66 -45.25 24.89
N ILE A 16 7.74 -44.84 25.75
CA ILE A 16 6.72 -45.73 26.30
C ILE A 16 5.53 -45.86 25.33
N ALA A 17 5.29 -44.83 24.51
CA ALA A 17 4.10 -44.72 23.66
C ALA A 17 4.39 -44.78 22.14
N ARG A 18 5.63 -44.51 21.71
CA ARG A 18 6.02 -44.51 20.29
C ARG A 18 6.82 -45.76 19.95
N THR A 19 6.50 -46.41 18.85
CA THR A 19 7.25 -47.54 18.31
C THR A 19 7.72 -47.23 16.89
N ILE A 20 8.79 -47.90 16.46
CA ILE A 20 9.35 -47.80 15.12
C ILE A 20 9.60 -49.21 14.58
N ARG A 21 9.35 -49.41 13.29
CA ARG A 21 9.68 -50.66 12.58
C ARG A 21 11.02 -50.52 11.89
N VAL A 22 12.00 -51.32 12.31
CA VAL A 22 13.37 -51.31 11.76
C VAL A 22 13.71 -52.72 11.32
N LYS A 23 14.06 -52.89 10.03
CA LYS A 23 14.41 -54.20 9.45
C LYS A 23 13.39 -55.30 9.78
N GLY A 24 12.10 -54.99 9.66
CA GLY A 24 11.01 -55.93 9.89
C GLY A 24 10.54 -56.06 11.34
N HIS A 25 11.34 -55.66 12.33
CA HIS A 25 11.00 -55.76 13.76
C HIS A 25 10.49 -54.44 14.33
N THR A 26 9.46 -54.52 15.18
CA THR A 26 8.92 -53.37 15.91
C THR A 26 9.60 -53.26 17.27
N ARG A 27 10.11 -52.07 17.59
CA ARG A 27 10.67 -51.76 18.91
C ARG A 27 10.27 -50.36 19.38
N PRO A 28 10.41 -50.04 20.68
CA PRO A 28 10.28 -48.68 21.17
C PRO A 28 11.15 -47.70 20.38
N ASP A 29 10.56 -46.55 20.04
CA ASP A 29 11.25 -45.48 19.34
C ASP A 29 12.28 -44.83 20.27
N ARG A 30 13.44 -44.46 19.73
CA ARG A 30 14.54 -43.88 20.51
C ARG A 30 14.61 -42.39 20.29
N CYS A 31 14.58 -41.62 21.38
CA CYS A 31 14.81 -40.20 21.35
C CYS A 31 16.25 -39.89 21.74
N PHE A 32 17.03 -39.32 20.82
CA PHE A 32 18.43 -38.97 21.04
C PHE A 32 18.58 -37.58 21.68
N TYR A 33 19.51 -37.50 22.61
CA TYR A 33 19.88 -36.30 23.36
C TYR A 33 21.39 -36.13 23.35
N ILE A 34 21.83 -34.88 23.38
CA ILE A 34 23.23 -34.49 23.51
C ILE A 34 23.48 -33.87 24.87
N TYR A 35 24.66 -34.14 25.40
CA TYR A 35 25.13 -33.67 26.69
C TYR A 35 26.47 -32.96 26.56
N TYR A 36 26.55 -31.72 27.03
CA TYR A 36 27.76 -30.91 27.04
C TYR A 36 27.75 -29.92 28.20
N LYS A 37 28.86 -29.20 28.42
CA LYS A 37 28.98 -28.18 29.46
C LYS A 37 29.34 -26.84 28.85
N ILE A 38 28.72 -25.78 29.33
CA ILE A 38 29.05 -24.39 28.96
C ILE A 38 29.03 -23.52 30.22
N GLY A 39 30.08 -22.74 30.46
CA GLY A 39 30.22 -21.92 31.68
C GLY A 39 30.04 -22.72 32.99
N GLY A 40 30.53 -23.97 33.02
CA GLY A 40 30.36 -24.89 34.16
C GLY A 40 28.98 -25.54 34.29
N LYS A 41 27.96 -25.08 33.55
CA LYS A 41 26.60 -25.64 33.58
C LYS A 41 26.46 -26.82 32.62
N ALA A 42 25.87 -27.91 33.11
CA ALA A 42 25.57 -29.09 32.31
C ALA A 42 24.26 -28.89 31.53
N ILE A 43 24.32 -29.09 30.21
CA ILE A 43 23.16 -28.95 29.32
C ILE A 43 22.84 -30.32 28.70
N ASN A 44 21.56 -30.69 28.70
CA ASN A 44 21.01 -31.82 27.95
C ASN A 44 19.97 -31.32 26.96
N GLU A 45 20.19 -31.53 25.68
CA GLU A 45 19.24 -31.10 24.64
C GLU A 45 18.74 -32.27 23.81
N LYS A 46 17.45 -32.26 23.52
CA LYS A 46 16.82 -33.22 22.61
C LYS A 46 17.22 -32.90 21.17
N VAL A 47 17.84 -33.86 20.50
CA VAL A 47 18.13 -33.78 19.06
C VAL A 47 16.90 -34.16 18.26
N GLY A 48 16.30 -35.33 18.55
CA GLY A 48 15.10 -35.80 17.85
C GLY A 48 14.84 -37.28 18.05
N TRP A 49 13.83 -37.80 17.36
CA TRP A 49 13.45 -39.22 17.38
C TRP A 49 14.09 -40.00 16.24
N GLU A 50 14.31 -41.29 16.45
CA GLU A 50 14.78 -42.20 15.41
C GLU A 50 13.75 -42.33 14.28
N SER A 51 12.47 -42.30 14.61
CA SER A 51 11.37 -42.24 13.63
C SER A 51 11.39 -40.96 12.77
N GLU A 52 12.01 -39.88 13.24
CA GLU A 52 12.20 -38.62 12.50
C GLU A 52 13.51 -38.64 11.67
N GLY A 53 14.18 -39.81 11.59
CA GLY A 53 15.42 -39.99 10.86
C GLY A 53 16.68 -39.65 11.65
N VAL A 54 16.56 -39.33 12.95
CA VAL A 54 17.71 -38.98 13.80
C VAL A 54 18.41 -40.22 14.32
N ASN A 55 19.72 -40.33 14.10
CA ASN A 55 20.54 -41.41 14.62
C ASN A 55 21.66 -40.91 15.55
N ALA A 56 22.34 -41.85 16.21
CA ALA A 56 23.40 -41.53 17.15
C ALA A 56 24.61 -40.81 16.52
N SER A 57 24.88 -41.06 15.22
CA SER A 57 25.95 -40.38 14.47
C SER A 57 25.61 -38.90 14.29
N GLN A 58 24.41 -38.60 13.81
CA GLN A 58 23.93 -37.23 13.63
C GLN A 58 23.89 -36.47 14.96
N ALA A 59 23.43 -37.11 16.05
CA ALA A 59 23.48 -36.49 17.38
C ALA A 59 24.92 -36.16 17.82
N ARG A 60 25.90 -36.99 17.48
CA ARG A 60 27.33 -36.71 17.71
C ARG A 60 27.82 -35.54 16.86
N ASP A 61 27.41 -35.44 15.62
CA ASP A 61 27.79 -34.34 14.72
C ASP A 61 27.21 -33.00 15.20
N VAL A 62 25.93 -32.96 15.57
CA VAL A 62 25.28 -31.78 16.17
C VAL A 62 26.00 -31.34 17.45
N ARG A 63 26.36 -32.30 18.32
CA ARG A 63 27.14 -32.00 19.52
C ARG A 63 28.53 -31.45 19.17
N GLY A 64 29.18 -32.02 18.15
CA GLY A 64 30.48 -31.58 17.66
C GLY A 64 30.45 -30.13 17.18
N GLU A 65 29.45 -29.77 16.37
CA GLU A 65 29.20 -28.40 15.90
C GLU A 65 29.05 -27.43 17.07
N ILE A 66 28.23 -27.77 18.07
CA ILE A 66 28.05 -26.94 19.27
C ILE A 66 29.36 -26.77 20.05
N LEU A 67 30.15 -27.84 20.22
CA LEU A 67 31.42 -27.75 20.93
C LEU A 67 32.46 -26.91 20.18
N VAL A 68 32.47 -26.96 18.85
CA VAL A 68 33.31 -26.10 18.02
C VAL A 68 32.88 -24.64 18.19
N ASN A 69 31.59 -24.34 18.06
CA ASN A 69 31.03 -23.00 18.22
C ASN A 69 31.28 -22.41 19.62
N ILE A 70 31.24 -23.24 20.67
CA ILE A 70 31.60 -22.83 22.04
C ILE A 70 33.10 -22.49 22.13
N ARG A 71 33.97 -23.25 21.45
CA ARG A 71 35.42 -23.03 21.48
C ARG A 71 35.82 -21.78 20.69
N THR A 72 35.21 -21.56 19.53
CA THR A 72 35.50 -20.43 18.65
C THR A 72 34.75 -19.17 19.05
N ALA A 73 33.74 -19.28 19.94
CA ALA A 73 32.80 -18.23 20.28
C ALA A 73 32.01 -17.69 19.06
N GLU A 74 31.87 -18.52 18.02
CA GLU A 74 31.18 -18.18 16.78
C GLU A 74 30.01 -19.14 16.54
N GLY A 75 28.86 -18.60 16.11
CA GLY A 75 27.67 -19.41 15.82
C GLY A 75 26.84 -19.73 17.07
N PHE A 76 25.91 -20.68 16.93
CA PHE A 76 25.00 -21.07 18.02
C PHE A 76 25.70 -22.02 18.99
N GLN A 77 25.53 -21.80 20.29
CA GLN A 77 26.14 -22.59 21.36
C GLN A 77 25.15 -23.58 21.99
N SER A 78 23.90 -23.59 21.52
CA SER A 78 22.88 -24.57 21.91
C SER A 78 21.85 -24.79 20.79
N LEU A 79 21.16 -25.93 20.82
CA LEU A 79 20.03 -26.19 19.94
C LEU A 79 18.85 -25.26 20.21
N LYS A 80 18.65 -24.85 21.47
CA LYS A 80 17.67 -23.82 21.82
C LYS A 80 17.98 -22.51 21.10
N GLU A 81 19.22 -22.03 21.22
CA GLU A 81 19.66 -20.79 20.56
C GLU A 81 19.56 -20.90 19.02
N LYS A 82 19.91 -22.05 18.43
CA LYS A 82 19.71 -22.29 16.99
C LYS A 82 18.24 -22.10 16.58
N ARG A 83 17.30 -22.66 17.35
CA ARG A 83 15.85 -22.52 17.11
C ARG A 83 15.39 -21.07 17.29
N ASP A 84 15.88 -20.38 18.30
CA ASP A 84 15.52 -18.97 18.56
C ASP A 84 16.04 -18.05 17.44
N LEU A 85 17.25 -18.29 16.93
CA LEU A 85 17.81 -17.60 15.76
C LEU A 85 16.98 -17.87 14.51
N ASP A 86 16.60 -19.12 14.25
CA ASP A 86 15.77 -19.48 13.10
C ASP A 86 14.37 -18.87 13.18
N ASN A 87 13.75 -18.89 14.36
CA ASN A 87 12.47 -18.23 14.60
C ASN A 87 12.58 -16.72 14.36
N THR A 88 13.63 -16.09 14.88
CA THR A 88 13.89 -14.65 14.67
C THR A 88 14.09 -14.32 13.19
N LYS A 89 14.82 -15.17 12.44
CA LYS A 89 14.99 -15.01 10.99
C LYS A 89 13.67 -15.13 10.25
N LYS A 90 12.82 -16.10 10.61
CA LYS A 90 11.49 -16.29 10.02
C LYS A 90 10.56 -15.11 10.34
N GLU A 91 10.58 -14.63 11.58
CA GLU A 91 9.80 -13.45 12.01
C GLU A 91 10.21 -12.22 11.19
N LYS A 92 11.52 -11.95 11.08
CA LYS A 92 12.05 -10.86 10.26
C LYS A 92 11.66 -10.99 8.79
N ALA A 93 11.79 -12.18 8.21
CA ALA A 93 11.39 -12.44 6.83
C ALA A 93 9.87 -12.26 6.61
N LYS A 94 9.04 -12.62 7.60
CA LYS A 94 7.59 -12.41 7.55
C LYS A 94 7.26 -10.91 7.61
N ILE A 95 7.88 -10.17 8.53
CA ILE A 95 7.73 -8.72 8.64
C ILE A 95 8.18 -8.04 7.33
N GLU A 96 9.31 -8.45 6.77
CA GLU A 96 9.82 -7.91 5.51
C GLU A 96 8.88 -8.20 4.35
N LYS A 97 8.35 -9.43 4.25
CA LYS A 97 7.35 -9.80 3.25
C LYS A 97 6.03 -9.03 3.40
N GLU A 98 5.56 -8.82 4.61
CA GLU A 98 4.37 -7.99 4.89
C GLU A 98 4.62 -6.52 4.52
N LEU A 99 5.83 -6.01 4.80
CA LEU A 99 6.24 -4.68 4.35
C LEU A 99 6.31 -4.60 2.82
N GLU A 100 6.84 -5.62 2.14
CA GLU A 100 6.90 -5.68 0.68
C GLU A 100 5.50 -5.69 0.04
N GLN A 101 4.59 -6.50 0.58
CA GLN A 101 3.20 -6.53 0.12
C GLN A 101 2.48 -5.19 0.31
N ARG A 102 2.80 -4.44 1.38
CA ARG A 102 2.31 -3.07 1.57
C ARG A 102 2.98 -2.06 0.65
N LYS A 103 4.18 -2.34 0.10
CA LYS A 103 4.86 -1.47 -0.88
C LYS A 103 4.24 -1.56 -2.27
N ASP A 104 3.63 -2.70 -2.62
CA ASP A 104 3.07 -2.97 -3.96
C ASP A 104 1.65 -2.45 -4.16
N ILE A 105 1.18 -1.55 -3.29
CA ILE A 105 -0.15 -0.97 -3.45
C ILE A 105 -0.14 -0.09 -4.70
N SER A 106 -0.98 -0.46 -5.66
CA SER A 106 -1.15 0.32 -6.89
C SER A 106 -1.86 1.64 -6.62
N PHE A 107 -1.57 2.66 -7.43
CA PHE A 107 -2.32 3.91 -7.36
C PHE A 107 -3.82 3.69 -7.65
N GLY A 108 -4.16 2.69 -8.46
CA GLY A 108 -5.54 2.31 -8.70
C GLY A 108 -6.27 1.88 -7.43
N ALA A 109 -5.63 1.06 -6.59
CA ALA A 109 -6.20 0.64 -5.31
C ALA A 109 -6.42 1.84 -4.36
N LEU A 110 -5.44 2.75 -4.27
CA LEU A 110 -5.59 3.98 -3.47
C LEU A 110 -6.72 4.87 -3.99
N ALA A 111 -6.86 4.99 -5.31
CA ALA A 111 -7.91 5.78 -5.93
C ALA A 111 -9.30 5.19 -5.67
N GLN A 112 -9.46 3.87 -5.66
CA GLN A 112 -10.75 3.24 -5.34
C GLN A 112 -11.18 3.52 -3.89
N GLU A 113 -10.27 3.39 -2.93
CA GLU A 113 -10.56 3.72 -1.53
C GLU A 113 -10.92 5.20 -1.34
N TYR A 114 -10.25 6.08 -2.08
CA TYR A 114 -10.59 7.51 -2.10
C TYR A 114 -11.97 7.77 -2.72
N LEU A 115 -12.27 7.17 -3.87
CA LEU A 115 -13.53 7.39 -4.58
C LEU A 115 -14.73 6.84 -3.80
N LYS A 116 -14.56 5.71 -3.10
CA LYS A 116 -15.57 5.17 -2.19
C LYS A 116 -15.93 6.18 -1.10
N TRP A 117 -14.92 6.73 -0.42
CA TRP A 117 -15.13 7.79 0.56
C TRP A 117 -15.71 9.07 -0.06
N ALA A 118 -15.22 9.48 -1.23
CA ALA A 118 -15.68 10.69 -1.88
C ALA A 118 -17.17 10.64 -2.25
N LYS A 119 -17.68 9.45 -2.61
CA LYS A 119 -19.11 9.23 -2.92
C LYS A 119 -20.02 9.59 -1.74
N ASP A 120 -19.61 9.23 -0.53
CA ASP A 120 -20.41 9.48 0.68
C ASP A 120 -20.17 10.89 1.22
N ALA A 121 -18.95 11.43 1.08
CA ALA A 121 -18.55 12.69 1.70
C ALA A 121 -18.74 13.94 0.83
N LYS A 122 -18.78 13.81 -0.51
CA LYS A 122 -18.76 14.96 -1.44
C LYS A 122 -19.97 14.99 -2.37
N LYS A 123 -20.60 16.17 -2.49
CA LYS A 123 -21.59 16.44 -3.55
C LYS A 123 -20.99 16.36 -4.96
N SER A 124 -19.72 16.76 -5.12
CA SER A 124 -19.02 16.79 -6.41
C SER A 124 -18.25 15.50 -6.73
N PHE A 125 -18.59 14.35 -6.13
CA PHE A 125 -17.84 13.10 -6.32
C PHE A 125 -17.82 12.63 -7.78
N LYS A 126 -18.90 12.88 -8.53
CA LYS A 126 -19.04 12.48 -9.95
C LYS A 126 -17.94 13.08 -10.82
N ASP A 127 -17.52 14.30 -10.51
CA ASP A 127 -16.42 14.97 -11.21
C ASP A 127 -15.07 14.28 -10.92
N ASP A 128 -14.83 13.90 -9.66
CA ASP A 128 -13.60 13.20 -9.25
C ASP A 128 -13.55 11.82 -9.92
N GLU A 129 -14.65 11.08 -9.89
CA GLU A 129 -14.80 9.77 -10.55
C GLU A 129 -14.58 9.87 -12.06
N GLY A 130 -15.23 10.84 -12.72
CA GLY A 130 -15.07 11.08 -14.15
C GLY A 130 -13.64 11.45 -14.53
N ARG A 131 -12.98 12.33 -13.75
CA ARG A 131 -11.58 12.70 -13.98
C ARG A 131 -10.64 11.52 -13.78
N TYR A 132 -10.86 10.72 -12.74
CA TYR A 132 -10.07 9.51 -12.51
C TYR A 132 -10.21 8.54 -13.68
N ARG A 133 -11.44 8.12 -13.99
CA ARG A 133 -11.72 7.12 -15.03
C ARG A 133 -11.21 7.53 -16.40
N ASN A 134 -11.45 8.78 -16.80
CA ASN A 134 -11.16 9.23 -18.17
C ASN A 134 -9.71 9.69 -18.37
N HIS A 135 -9.02 10.13 -17.31
CA HIS A 135 -7.71 10.79 -17.45
C HIS A 135 -6.60 10.13 -16.64
N LEU A 136 -6.84 9.75 -15.39
CA LEU A 136 -5.78 9.24 -14.51
C LEU A 136 -5.63 7.72 -14.60
N ALA A 137 -6.74 6.98 -14.59
CA ALA A 137 -6.73 5.52 -14.59
C ALA A 137 -5.93 4.90 -15.74
N PRO A 138 -6.02 5.40 -17.01
CA PRO A 138 -5.23 4.84 -18.11
C PRO A 138 -3.71 4.96 -17.94
N MET A 139 -3.22 5.91 -17.13
CA MET A 139 -1.79 6.17 -16.96
C MET A 139 -1.23 5.67 -15.63
N LEU A 140 -2.05 5.72 -14.59
CA LEU A 140 -1.60 5.50 -13.21
C LEU A 140 -2.18 4.26 -12.54
N ALA A 141 -3.35 3.75 -12.95
CA ALA A 141 -4.05 2.74 -12.16
C ALA A 141 -3.19 1.48 -11.88
N LYS A 142 -2.37 1.07 -12.86
CA LYS A 142 -1.50 -0.11 -12.75
C LYS A 142 -0.12 0.18 -12.15
N LYS A 143 0.26 1.45 -11.97
CA LYS A 143 1.56 1.81 -11.40
C LYS A 143 1.55 1.60 -9.89
N ILE A 144 2.67 1.15 -9.35
CA ILE A 144 2.89 1.08 -7.90
C ILE A 144 2.95 2.50 -7.36
N ALA A 145 2.17 2.80 -6.31
CA ALA A 145 2.02 4.16 -5.80
C ALA A 145 3.36 4.78 -5.35
N ARG A 146 4.27 3.97 -4.82
CA ARG A 146 5.61 4.40 -4.36
C ARG A 146 6.54 4.80 -5.51
N GLU A 147 6.36 4.21 -6.69
CA GLU A 147 7.17 4.52 -7.86
C GLU A 147 6.75 5.82 -8.56
N ILE A 148 5.56 6.34 -8.24
CA ILE A 148 5.07 7.60 -8.79
C ILE A 148 5.85 8.74 -8.14
N GLY A 149 6.81 9.28 -8.89
CA GLY A 149 7.63 10.41 -8.45
C GLY A 149 7.26 11.73 -9.12
N VAL A 150 8.07 12.76 -8.86
CA VAL A 150 7.93 14.10 -9.47
C VAL A 150 7.92 14.04 -11.00
N LEU A 151 8.79 13.22 -11.61
CA LEU A 151 8.87 13.07 -13.07
C LEU A 151 7.58 12.49 -13.68
N ASP A 152 6.89 11.61 -12.97
CA ASP A 152 5.60 11.09 -13.42
C ASP A 152 4.52 12.17 -13.40
N ILE A 153 4.49 13.01 -12.36
CA ILE A 153 3.55 14.13 -12.27
C ILE A 153 3.76 15.13 -13.42
N GLU A 154 5.01 15.40 -13.79
CA GLU A 154 5.35 16.22 -14.94
C GLU A 154 4.89 15.58 -16.26
N ARG A 155 5.13 14.28 -16.42
CA ARG A 155 4.68 13.52 -17.58
C ARG A 155 3.17 13.55 -17.70
N ILE A 156 2.44 13.35 -16.61
CA ILE A 156 0.96 13.42 -16.58
C ILE A 156 0.49 14.78 -17.06
N LYS A 157 1.04 15.87 -16.51
CA LYS A 157 0.67 17.23 -16.94
C LYS A 157 0.87 17.40 -18.44
N LYS A 158 2.04 17.01 -18.97
CA LYS A 158 2.36 17.11 -20.39
C LYS A 158 1.41 16.28 -21.26
N THR A 159 1.11 15.05 -20.86
CA THR A 159 0.22 14.16 -21.63
C THR A 159 -1.22 14.65 -21.60
N LEU A 160 -1.72 15.14 -20.45
CA LEU A 160 -3.07 15.69 -20.34
C LEU A 160 -3.24 16.98 -21.15
N SER A 161 -2.24 17.86 -21.16
CA SER A 161 -2.27 19.08 -21.99
C SER A 161 -2.29 18.80 -23.48
N LYS A 162 -1.70 17.69 -23.94
CA LYS A 162 -1.69 17.29 -25.35
C LYS A 162 -2.86 16.36 -25.74
N LYS A 163 -3.64 15.90 -24.77
CA LYS A 163 -4.74 14.95 -25.01
C LYS A 163 -5.83 15.61 -25.85
N LYS A 164 -6.13 15.02 -27.01
CA LYS A 164 -7.26 15.41 -27.86
C LYS A 164 -8.58 14.90 -27.26
N VAL A 165 -9.58 15.76 -27.18
CA VAL A 165 -10.90 15.50 -26.60
C VAL A 165 -12.00 16.11 -27.49
N GLY A 166 -13.13 15.41 -27.55
CA GLY A 166 -14.28 15.79 -28.37
C GLY A 166 -14.14 15.38 -29.84
N LYS A 167 -15.27 15.34 -30.56
CA LYS A 167 -15.32 14.93 -31.99
C LYS A 167 -14.45 15.81 -32.90
N LYS A 168 -14.23 17.07 -32.52
CA LYS A 168 -13.44 18.06 -33.28
C LYS A 168 -11.95 18.09 -32.91
N GLY A 169 -11.47 17.19 -32.05
CA GLY A 169 -10.05 17.04 -31.75
C GLY A 169 -9.41 18.18 -30.93
N GLY A 170 -10.22 18.91 -30.14
CA GLY A 170 -9.72 20.00 -29.27
C GLY A 170 -8.83 19.50 -28.13
N GLN A 171 -8.07 20.39 -27.49
CA GLN A 171 -7.23 20.03 -26.34
C GLN A 171 -8.00 20.15 -25.01
N LEU A 172 -7.51 19.43 -24.00
CA LEU A 172 -8.03 19.55 -22.65
C LEU A 172 -7.78 20.96 -22.09
N SER A 173 -8.79 21.56 -21.46
CA SER A 173 -8.63 22.89 -20.88
C SER A 173 -7.56 22.91 -19.77
N PRO A 174 -6.80 24.00 -19.59
CA PRO A 174 -5.82 24.11 -18.50
C PRO A 174 -6.43 23.90 -17.11
N ALA A 175 -7.70 24.31 -16.93
CA ALA A 175 -8.45 24.08 -15.69
C ALA A 175 -8.68 22.58 -15.44
N THR A 176 -9.09 21.82 -16.46
CA THR A 176 -9.27 20.37 -16.35
C THR A 176 -7.97 19.66 -16.00
N VAL A 177 -6.85 20.03 -16.65
CA VAL A 177 -5.51 19.48 -16.34
C VAL A 177 -5.15 19.75 -14.88
N LYS A 178 -5.38 20.98 -14.41
CA LYS A 178 -5.19 21.36 -13.00
C LYS A 178 -6.02 20.47 -12.08
N HIS A 179 -7.31 20.26 -12.36
CA HIS A 179 -8.17 19.43 -11.51
C HIS A 179 -7.72 17.96 -11.47
N CYS A 180 -7.21 17.41 -12.58
CA CYS A 180 -6.61 16.07 -12.58
C CYS A 180 -5.39 15.98 -11.64
N ILE A 181 -4.48 16.97 -11.68
CA ILE A 181 -3.29 17.00 -10.81
C ILE A 181 -3.70 17.17 -9.34
N VAL A 182 -4.69 18.03 -9.06
CA VAL A 182 -5.24 18.22 -7.71
C VAL A 182 -5.89 16.94 -7.19
N LEU A 183 -6.63 16.20 -8.03
CA LEU A 183 -7.22 14.92 -7.67
C LEU A 183 -6.14 13.89 -7.30
N THR A 184 -5.07 13.77 -8.10
CA THR A 184 -3.93 12.92 -7.75
C THR A 184 -3.35 13.27 -6.38
N ARG A 185 -3.19 14.57 -6.09
CA ARG A 185 -2.74 15.03 -4.76
C ARG A 185 -3.68 14.59 -3.64
N GLN A 186 -4.99 14.72 -3.86
CA GLN A 186 -6.01 14.37 -2.87
C GLN A 186 -6.04 12.87 -2.58
N ILE A 187 -5.90 12.02 -3.60
CA ILE A 187 -5.82 10.56 -3.46
C ILE A 187 -4.63 10.18 -2.57
N PHE A 188 -3.43 10.71 -2.85
CA PHE A 188 -2.26 10.44 -2.03
C PHE A 188 -2.40 10.95 -0.59
N ASN A 189 -2.91 12.17 -0.40
CA ASN A 189 -3.12 12.71 0.94
C ASN A 189 -4.12 11.85 1.74
N TYR A 190 -5.22 11.42 1.12
CA TYR A 190 -6.19 10.55 1.75
C TYR A 190 -5.57 9.20 2.16
N ALA A 191 -4.79 8.59 1.26
CA ALA A 191 -4.10 7.34 1.54
C ALA A 191 -3.10 7.46 2.69
N ILE A 192 -2.33 8.54 2.75
CA ILE A 192 -1.38 8.83 3.83
C ILE A 192 -2.10 9.00 5.16
N THR A 193 -3.16 9.82 5.21
CA THR A 193 -3.94 10.06 6.43
C THR A 193 -4.54 8.76 6.99
N ARG A 194 -4.92 7.82 6.12
CA ARG A 194 -5.47 6.51 6.52
C ARG A 194 -4.43 5.40 6.67
N LYS A 195 -3.14 5.70 6.59
CA LYS A 195 -2.03 4.72 6.66
C LYS A 195 -2.15 3.60 5.60
N LEU A 196 -2.82 3.88 4.48
CA LEU A 196 -2.91 2.99 3.31
C LEU A 196 -1.68 3.10 2.41
N PHE A 197 -0.90 4.17 2.57
CA PHE A 197 0.31 4.40 1.81
C PHE A 197 1.39 5.02 2.69
N ASN A 198 2.59 4.44 2.64
CA ASN A 198 3.76 4.94 3.33
C ASN A 198 4.71 5.58 2.30
N GLY A 199 4.77 6.91 2.31
CA GLY A 199 5.62 7.69 1.41
C GLY A 199 5.22 9.15 1.34
N GLY A 200 6.02 9.93 0.61
CA GLY A 200 5.71 11.31 0.29
C GLY A 200 4.60 11.41 -0.75
N ASN A 201 3.90 12.55 -0.78
CA ASN A 201 2.96 12.84 -1.85
C ASN A 201 3.73 13.47 -3.04
N PRO A 202 3.83 12.80 -4.19
CA PRO A 202 4.65 13.26 -5.30
C PRO A 202 4.16 14.58 -5.89
N VAL A 203 2.85 14.87 -5.82
CA VAL A 203 2.31 16.15 -6.28
C VAL A 203 2.69 17.28 -5.33
N SER A 204 2.68 17.02 -4.03
CA SER A 204 3.09 18.02 -3.03
C SER A 204 4.58 18.32 -3.13
N GLU A 205 5.41 17.32 -3.40
CA GLU A 205 6.84 17.51 -3.69
C GLU A 205 7.07 18.30 -4.98
N THR A 206 6.35 17.96 -6.06
CA THR A 206 6.40 18.71 -7.33
C THR A 206 6.05 20.19 -7.14
N LEU A 207 5.06 20.49 -6.30
CA LEU A 207 4.66 21.88 -5.99
C LEU A 207 5.72 22.65 -5.19
N LYS A 208 6.48 21.96 -4.33
CA LYS A 208 7.60 22.55 -3.59
C LYS A 208 8.79 22.83 -4.52
N SER A 209 9.12 21.90 -5.41
CA SER A 209 10.26 22.05 -6.33
C SER A 209 9.98 23.03 -7.48
N ARG A 210 8.72 23.15 -7.93
CA ARG A 210 8.33 24.05 -9.03
C ARG A 210 7.17 24.96 -8.65
N LYS A 211 7.50 26.18 -8.22
CA LYS A 211 6.51 27.24 -7.98
C LYS A 211 5.66 27.48 -9.23
N GLY A 212 4.35 27.43 -9.07
CA GLY A 212 3.40 27.67 -10.16
C GLY A 212 3.12 26.47 -11.07
N PHE A 213 3.56 25.25 -10.72
CA PHE A 213 3.30 24.05 -11.51
C PHE A 213 1.81 23.81 -11.82
N VAL A 214 0.90 24.23 -10.93
CA VAL A 214 -0.56 24.09 -11.09
C VAL A 214 -1.25 25.47 -11.26
N LYS A 215 -0.55 26.47 -11.81
CA LYS A 215 -1.21 27.73 -12.21
C LYS A 215 -2.28 27.43 -13.25
N GLY A 216 -3.53 27.77 -12.91
CA GLY A 216 -4.65 27.77 -13.84
C GLY A 216 -4.84 29.15 -14.45
N ASN A 217 -5.60 29.22 -15.53
CA ASN A 217 -6.03 30.49 -16.09
C ASN A 217 -6.92 31.22 -15.08
N SER A 218 -6.80 32.55 -15.03
CA SER A 218 -7.66 33.41 -14.24
C SER A 218 -9.04 33.46 -14.91
N ASN A 219 -10.01 32.70 -14.39
CA ASN A 219 -11.43 32.81 -14.77
C ASN A 219 -12.08 34.08 -14.16
N LYS A 220 -11.34 35.18 -14.06
CA LYS A 220 -11.93 36.46 -13.65
C LYS A 220 -12.96 36.82 -14.72
N ARG A 221 -14.20 37.08 -14.31
CA ARG A 221 -15.21 37.68 -15.20
C ARG A 221 -14.67 39.02 -15.65
N THR A 222 -14.29 39.11 -16.92
CA THR A 222 -13.68 40.31 -17.51
C THR A 222 -14.73 41.30 -18.00
N ARG A 223 -16.02 40.93 -18.03
CA ARG A 223 -17.11 41.76 -18.50
C ARG A 223 -18.40 41.50 -17.71
N PHE A 224 -19.14 42.56 -17.47
CA PHE A 224 -20.51 42.57 -16.96
C PHE A 224 -21.42 43.27 -17.98
N LEU A 225 -22.72 42.97 -17.94
CA LEU A 225 -23.71 43.71 -18.74
C LEU A 225 -23.86 45.11 -18.17
N THR A 226 -23.92 46.12 -19.03
CA THR A 226 -24.39 47.45 -18.62
C THR A 226 -25.90 47.41 -18.33
N ARG A 227 -26.43 48.47 -17.73
CA ARG A 227 -27.88 48.53 -17.43
C ARG A 227 -28.72 48.51 -18.71
N GLU A 228 -28.24 49.20 -19.74
CA GLU A 228 -28.89 49.28 -21.05
C GLU A 228 -28.87 47.91 -21.74
N GLU A 229 -27.73 47.21 -21.72
CA GLU A 229 -27.60 45.87 -22.28
C GLU A 229 -28.46 44.84 -21.54
N ALA A 230 -28.56 44.94 -20.21
CA ALA A 230 -29.38 44.06 -19.40
C ALA A 230 -30.88 44.28 -19.70
N ASN A 231 -31.34 45.52 -19.80
CA ASN A 231 -32.73 45.83 -20.14
C ASN A 231 -33.09 45.33 -21.54
N SER A 232 -32.24 45.61 -22.54
CA SER A 232 -32.48 45.14 -23.91
C SER A 232 -32.50 43.61 -24.01
N LEU A 233 -31.66 42.92 -23.22
CA LEU A 233 -31.69 41.47 -23.13
C LEU A 233 -32.99 40.96 -22.49
N LEU A 234 -33.46 41.60 -21.42
CA LEU A 234 -34.68 41.20 -20.71
C LEU A 234 -35.93 41.38 -21.60
N GLU A 235 -36.05 42.48 -22.34
CA GLU A 235 -37.14 42.71 -23.28
C GLU A 235 -37.25 41.58 -24.32
N LYS A 236 -36.13 41.21 -24.95
CA LYS A 236 -36.11 40.10 -25.92
C LYS A 236 -36.42 38.73 -25.31
N ILE A 237 -35.99 38.50 -24.05
CA ILE A 237 -36.31 37.25 -23.34
C ILE A 237 -37.82 37.19 -23.06
N GLN A 238 -38.45 38.32 -22.69
CA GLN A 238 -39.88 38.40 -22.40
C GLN A 238 -40.73 38.00 -23.61
N GLU A 239 -40.34 38.44 -24.82
CA GLU A 239 -41.00 38.05 -26.07
C GLU A 239 -40.97 36.53 -26.32
N SER A 240 -39.91 35.86 -25.87
CA SER A 240 -39.72 34.42 -26.11
C SER A 240 -40.32 33.55 -24.99
N SER A 241 -40.14 33.95 -23.73
CA SER A 241 -40.53 33.16 -22.56
C SER A 241 -40.67 34.03 -21.31
N LEU A 242 -41.92 34.21 -20.87
CA LEU A 242 -42.22 34.94 -19.64
C LEU A 242 -41.58 34.29 -18.40
N GLN A 243 -41.51 32.95 -18.35
CA GLN A 243 -40.86 32.23 -17.26
C GLN A 243 -39.35 32.55 -17.20
N THR A 244 -38.67 32.49 -18.34
CA THR A 244 -37.23 32.79 -18.41
C THR A 244 -36.97 34.24 -18.05
N TYR A 245 -37.86 35.16 -18.46
CA TYR A 245 -37.81 36.56 -18.07
C TYR A 245 -37.87 36.73 -16.55
N HIS A 246 -38.85 36.12 -15.86
CA HIS A 246 -38.95 36.18 -14.40
C HIS A 246 -37.70 35.59 -13.71
N ILE A 247 -37.17 34.47 -14.19
CA ILE A 247 -35.94 33.86 -13.66
C ILE A 247 -34.76 34.84 -13.79
N CYS A 248 -34.60 35.46 -14.97
CA CYS A 248 -33.53 36.42 -15.24
C CYS A 248 -33.69 37.70 -14.40
N CYS A 249 -34.89 38.26 -14.29
CA CYS A 249 -35.19 39.41 -13.44
C CYS A 249 -34.85 39.12 -11.98
N SER A 250 -35.34 38.01 -11.43
CA SER A 250 -35.04 37.60 -10.05
C SER A 250 -33.53 37.48 -9.84
N SER A 251 -32.80 36.83 -10.74
CA SER A 251 -31.33 36.71 -10.64
C SER A 251 -30.62 38.06 -10.73
N LEU A 252 -31.05 38.96 -11.62
CA LEU A 252 -30.43 40.28 -11.83
C LEU A 252 -30.58 41.19 -10.61
N TYR A 253 -31.77 41.23 -10.00
CA TYR A 253 -32.08 42.15 -8.89
C TYR A 253 -31.67 41.62 -7.52
N THR A 254 -31.61 40.30 -7.34
CA THR A 254 -31.27 39.69 -6.04
C THR A 254 -29.84 39.14 -5.98
N GLY A 255 -29.20 38.95 -7.14
CA GLY A 255 -27.90 38.30 -7.24
C GLY A 255 -27.93 36.78 -6.99
N LEU A 256 -29.11 36.15 -6.93
CA LEU A 256 -29.27 34.71 -6.77
C LEU A 256 -28.66 33.94 -7.95
N ARG A 257 -28.01 32.82 -7.65
CA ARG A 257 -27.55 31.85 -8.66
C ARG A 257 -28.75 31.08 -9.22
N MET A 258 -28.63 30.61 -10.46
CA MET A 258 -29.68 29.82 -11.12
C MET A 258 -30.24 28.67 -10.25
N GLY A 259 -29.37 27.93 -9.56
CA GLY A 259 -29.81 26.84 -8.68
C GLY A 259 -30.56 27.31 -7.43
N GLU A 260 -30.33 28.54 -6.97
CA GLU A 260 -31.05 29.14 -5.84
C GLU A 260 -32.42 29.63 -6.33
N VAL A 261 -32.50 30.24 -7.52
CA VAL A 261 -33.77 30.67 -8.13
C VAL A 261 -34.71 29.49 -8.39
N PHE A 262 -34.18 28.33 -8.80
CA PHE A 262 -34.99 27.14 -9.07
C PHE A 262 -35.44 26.37 -7.82
N ALA A 263 -34.92 26.75 -6.64
CA ALA A 263 -35.28 26.14 -5.37
C ALA A 263 -36.31 26.97 -4.57
N LEU A 264 -36.73 28.13 -5.10
CA LEU A 264 -37.83 28.95 -4.61
C LEU A 264 -39.17 28.37 -5.06
#